data_AF-A0A4Q1BSP6-F1
#
_entry.id   AF-A0A4Q1BSP6-F1
#
_cell.length_a   1.000
_cell.length_b   1.000
_cell.length_c   1.000
_cell.angle_alpha   90.00
_cell.angle_beta   90.00
_cell.angle_gamma   90.00
#
_symmetry.space_group_name_H-M   'P 1'
#
loop_
_entity.id
_entity.type
_entity.pdbx_description
1 polymer ?
#
loop_
_entity_poly.entity_id
_entity_poly.type
_entity_poly.pdbx_seq_one_letter_code
_entity_poly.pdbx_strand_id
1 'polypeptide(L)'
;MATLFAKASFDVAAYVAARPTYPQKLYDLIYSYHSSNGGKFEHALDLGCGPGFIALNLAQRFPKVTALDTSVKMLSSALQPPPSFTQINYQVSSAETISTAPGLEKGVDLVIAGQAAHWFDHSKVWKELSRVVKPKGTVAYIGYAEMTFPQYPKLNKMIHHHSSSVLGPYWSQPGRSIVEGLLDSIPFPIYPSSTSLSINVKSLPSLNGGHPINSIIQEPLPPSEEIRDSDRDWDSDWDSSTALRLKSSSKGPWALQKSFIWENLEEYLRSWSSYASYLDAHPEERQFRGKGAQGDLVDRLLVNLKTSVGQNEEGKIGVEVAWPVVLMLIKKK
;
A
#
# COMPACT_ATOMS: atom_id res chain seq x y z
N MET A 1 -9.68 -11.11 -0.64
CA MET A 1 -8.50 -11.20 -1.54
C MET A 1 -8.88 -10.90 -2.98
N ALA A 2 -8.23 -9.93 -3.62
CA ALA A 2 -8.36 -9.71 -5.06
C ALA A 2 -7.68 -10.87 -5.82
N THR A 3 -8.47 -11.78 -6.36
CA THR A 3 -7.97 -12.93 -7.15
C THR A 3 -7.30 -12.52 -8.47
N LEU A 4 -7.44 -11.25 -8.86
CA LEU A 4 -6.88 -10.70 -10.10
C LEU A 4 -5.35 -10.85 -10.18
N PHE A 5 -4.63 -10.57 -9.10
CA PHE A 5 -3.16 -10.61 -9.10
C PHE A 5 -2.60 -12.04 -9.23
N ALA A 6 -3.47 -13.06 -9.08
CA ALA A 6 -3.16 -14.46 -9.32
C ALA A 6 -3.57 -14.93 -10.72
N LYS A 7 -4.27 -14.11 -11.53
CA LYS A 7 -4.71 -14.52 -12.88
C LYS A 7 -3.54 -14.64 -13.86
N ALA A 8 -3.62 -15.63 -14.74
CA ALA A 8 -2.66 -15.86 -15.82
C ALA A 8 -2.50 -14.65 -16.76
N SER A 9 -3.56 -13.85 -16.95
CA SER A 9 -3.56 -12.66 -17.80
C SER A 9 -2.92 -11.39 -17.20
N PHE A 10 -2.59 -11.39 -15.90
CA PHE A 10 -2.06 -10.19 -15.23
C PHE A 10 -0.60 -9.88 -15.61
N ASP A 11 -0.28 -8.68 -16.08
CA ASP A 11 1.10 -8.32 -16.46
C ASP A 11 1.90 -7.79 -15.26
N VAL A 12 2.77 -8.64 -14.71
CA VAL A 12 3.60 -8.28 -13.55
C VAL A 12 4.75 -7.34 -13.94
N ALA A 13 5.30 -7.45 -15.15
CA ALA A 13 6.40 -6.61 -15.60
C ALA A 13 5.94 -5.15 -15.78
N ALA A 14 4.79 -4.96 -16.45
CA ALA A 14 4.17 -3.64 -16.58
C ALA A 14 3.81 -3.07 -15.19
N TYR A 15 3.29 -3.90 -14.28
CA TYR A 15 3.01 -3.49 -12.91
C TYR A 15 4.26 -2.98 -12.18
N VAL A 16 5.37 -3.73 -12.23
CA VAL A 16 6.64 -3.36 -11.59
C VAL A 16 7.18 -2.03 -12.15
N ALA A 17 7.18 -1.86 -13.46
CA ALA A 17 7.72 -0.65 -14.09
C ALA A 17 6.88 0.60 -13.77
N ALA A 18 5.56 0.45 -13.70
CA ALA A 18 4.66 1.59 -13.64
C ALA A 18 4.37 2.08 -12.22
N ARG A 19 4.28 1.17 -11.23
CA ARG A 19 3.84 1.52 -9.87
C ARG A 19 4.79 2.49 -9.16
N PRO A 20 4.27 3.38 -8.29
CA PRO A 20 5.10 4.20 -7.44
C PRO A 20 5.79 3.30 -6.40
N THR A 21 7.05 3.61 -6.09
CA THR A 21 7.77 3.00 -4.97
C THR A 21 7.68 3.89 -3.74
N TYR A 22 7.89 3.31 -2.57
CA TYR A 22 7.90 4.08 -1.33
C TYR A 22 9.26 4.79 -1.17
N PRO A 23 9.27 6.10 -0.85
CA PRO A 23 10.51 6.84 -0.68
C PRO A 23 11.21 6.41 0.62
N GLN A 24 12.55 6.48 0.64
CA GLN A 24 13.37 6.07 1.78
C GLN A 24 12.91 6.70 3.11
N LYS A 25 12.49 7.96 3.07
CA LYS A 25 11.96 8.70 4.21
C LYS A 25 10.78 8.02 4.93
N LEU A 26 9.95 7.25 4.21
CA LEU A 26 8.84 6.51 4.81
C LEU A 26 9.37 5.32 5.62
N TYR A 27 10.37 4.62 5.10
CA TYR A 27 11.05 3.55 5.83
C TYR A 27 11.81 4.10 7.05
N ASP A 28 12.50 5.23 6.90
CA ASP A 28 13.22 5.87 8.00
C ASP A 28 12.28 6.24 9.16
N LEU A 29 11.06 6.71 8.84
CA LEU A 29 10.02 6.98 9.83
C LEU A 29 9.60 5.69 10.56
N ILE A 30 9.32 4.61 9.81
CA ILE A 30 8.95 3.30 10.38
C ILE A 30 10.07 2.75 11.26
N TYR A 31 11.32 2.81 10.80
CA TYR A 31 12.48 2.32 11.54
C TYR A 31 12.75 3.14 12.80
N SER A 32 12.53 4.46 12.76
CA SER A 32 12.66 5.35 13.93
C SER A 32 11.57 5.06 14.96
N TYR A 33 10.32 4.87 14.52
CA TYR A 33 9.24 4.43 15.38
C TYR A 33 9.56 3.07 16.02
N HIS A 34 10.03 2.12 15.22
CA HIS A 34 10.33 0.77 15.67
C HIS A 34 11.46 0.75 16.73
N SER A 35 12.56 1.46 16.47
CA SER A 35 13.71 1.50 17.37
C SER A 35 13.44 2.28 18.66
N SER A 36 12.76 3.43 18.59
CA SER A 36 12.39 4.23 19.78
C SER A 36 11.46 3.49 20.73
N ASN A 37 10.73 2.50 20.20
CA ASN A 37 9.87 1.60 20.96
C ASN A 37 10.57 0.32 21.45
N GLY A 38 11.89 0.22 21.29
CA GLY A 38 12.70 -0.91 21.75
C GLY A 38 12.66 -2.14 20.84
N GLY A 39 12.20 -1.98 19.60
CA GLY A 39 12.22 -3.00 18.57
C GLY A 39 13.64 -3.34 18.10
N LYS A 40 13.86 -4.60 17.69
CA LYS A 40 15.14 -5.12 17.20
C LYS A 40 15.12 -5.31 15.70
N PHE A 41 16.29 -5.22 15.05
CA PHE A 41 16.40 -5.41 13.60
C PHE A 41 16.90 -6.82 13.25
N GLU A 42 16.23 -7.88 13.71
CA GLU A 42 16.66 -9.27 13.48
C GLU A 42 15.86 -9.98 12.38
N HIS A 43 14.53 -9.92 12.41
CA HIS A 43 13.68 -10.56 11.40
C HIS A 43 12.49 -9.67 11.04
N ALA A 44 12.36 -9.30 9.76
CA ALA A 44 11.21 -8.58 9.24
C ALA A 44 10.28 -9.45 8.37
N LEU A 45 9.01 -9.07 8.33
CA LEU A 45 7.97 -9.66 7.49
C LEU A 45 7.42 -8.60 6.53
N ASP A 46 7.51 -8.85 5.22
CA ASP A 46 6.76 -8.14 4.18
C ASP A 46 5.48 -8.92 3.88
N LEU A 47 4.33 -8.39 4.29
CA LEU A 47 3.04 -9.07 4.26
C LEU A 47 2.16 -8.58 3.11
N GLY A 48 1.84 -9.46 2.16
CA GLY A 48 1.28 -9.07 0.86
C GLY A 48 2.36 -8.40 0.00
N CYS A 49 3.51 -9.04 -0.12
CA CYS A 49 4.73 -8.44 -0.65
C CYS A 49 4.69 -8.17 -2.16
N GLY A 50 3.74 -8.76 -2.89
CA GLY A 50 3.69 -8.72 -4.35
C GLY A 50 5.04 -9.12 -4.96
N PRO A 51 5.65 -8.28 -5.81
CA PRO A 51 6.97 -8.57 -6.38
C PRO A 51 8.14 -8.22 -5.45
N GLY A 52 7.91 -7.84 -4.18
CA GLY A 52 8.97 -7.71 -3.18
C GLY A 52 9.64 -6.33 -3.05
N PHE A 53 8.98 -5.24 -3.45
CA PHE A 53 9.54 -3.88 -3.31
C PHE A 53 9.95 -3.53 -1.86
N ILE A 54 9.10 -3.90 -0.89
CA ILE A 54 9.37 -3.65 0.53
C ILE A 54 10.41 -4.63 1.05
N ALA A 55 10.32 -5.92 0.69
CA ALA A 55 11.30 -6.93 1.05
C ALA A 55 12.74 -6.53 0.68
N LEU A 56 12.95 -5.96 -0.50
CA LEU A 56 14.25 -5.42 -0.92
C LEU A 56 14.77 -4.28 -0.03
N ASN A 57 13.89 -3.38 0.43
CA ASN A 57 14.29 -2.32 1.35
C ASN A 57 14.59 -2.87 2.74
N LEU A 58 13.73 -3.75 3.26
CA LEU A 58 13.91 -4.41 4.56
C LEU A 58 15.24 -5.16 4.63
N ALA A 59 15.63 -5.83 3.56
CA ALA A 59 16.85 -6.63 3.52
C ALA A 59 18.13 -5.79 3.66
N GLN A 60 18.07 -4.46 3.48
CA GLN A 60 19.21 -3.57 3.73
C GLN A 60 19.53 -3.42 5.24
N ARG A 61 18.56 -3.71 6.11
CA ARG A 61 18.66 -3.49 7.57
C ARG A 61 18.43 -4.74 8.40
N PHE A 62 17.62 -5.67 7.90
CA PHE A 62 17.30 -6.91 8.59
C PHE A 62 18.13 -8.07 8.02
N PRO A 63 18.81 -8.86 8.87
CA PRO A 63 19.57 -10.03 8.42
C PRO A 63 18.67 -11.21 8.01
N LYS A 64 17.35 -11.13 8.26
CA LYS A 64 16.35 -12.08 7.79
C LYS A 64 15.08 -11.35 7.38
N VAL A 65 14.57 -11.64 6.19
CA VAL A 65 13.30 -11.11 5.69
C VAL A 65 12.44 -12.27 5.19
N THR A 66 11.23 -12.42 5.72
CA THR A 66 10.21 -13.28 5.13
C THR A 66 9.26 -12.40 4.32
N ALA A 67 8.96 -12.79 3.09
CA ALA A 67 8.05 -12.05 2.21
C ALA A 67 6.91 -12.97 1.79
N LEU A 68 5.69 -12.65 2.21
CA LEU A 68 4.50 -13.49 1.99
C LEU A 68 3.57 -12.82 0.99
N ASP A 69 3.11 -13.58 -0.01
CA ASP A 69 2.00 -13.18 -0.88
C ASP A 69 1.15 -14.40 -1.25
N THR A 70 -0.11 -14.18 -1.60
CA THR A 70 -0.99 -15.27 -2.07
C THR A 70 -0.77 -15.61 -3.55
N SER A 71 -0.20 -14.68 -4.32
CA SER A 71 0.03 -14.86 -5.75
C SER A 71 1.38 -15.52 -6.01
N VAL A 72 1.35 -16.81 -6.33
CA VAL A 72 2.51 -17.56 -6.87
C VAL A 72 3.16 -16.78 -8.02
N LYS A 73 2.36 -16.13 -8.86
CA LYS A 73 2.83 -15.36 -10.01
C LYS A 73 3.64 -14.14 -9.60
N MET A 74 3.16 -13.38 -8.62
CA MET A 74 3.92 -12.22 -8.08
C MET A 74 5.26 -12.67 -7.49
N LEU A 75 5.26 -13.77 -6.74
CA LEU A 75 6.48 -14.33 -6.14
C LEU A 75 7.44 -14.91 -7.19
N SER A 76 6.92 -15.55 -8.23
CA SER A 76 7.74 -16.08 -9.34
C SER A 76 8.38 -14.95 -10.16
N SER A 77 7.75 -13.77 -10.17
CA SER A 77 8.26 -12.54 -10.75
C SER A 77 8.86 -11.60 -9.70
N ALA A 78 9.17 -12.11 -8.51
CA ALA A 78 9.75 -11.30 -7.45
C ALA A 78 11.05 -10.67 -7.93
N LEU A 79 11.24 -9.41 -7.55
CA LEU A 79 12.42 -8.65 -7.85
C LEU A 79 13.60 -9.39 -7.24
N GLN A 80 14.49 -9.84 -8.12
CA GLN A 80 15.68 -10.54 -7.71
C GLN A 80 16.57 -9.52 -6.99
N PRO A 81 16.88 -9.77 -5.71
CA PRO A 81 17.77 -8.86 -5.02
C PRO A 81 19.18 -9.00 -5.62
N PRO A 82 20.09 -8.05 -5.40
CA PRO A 82 21.48 -8.22 -5.81
C PRO A 82 22.03 -9.54 -5.22
N PRO A 83 22.97 -10.25 -5.88
CA PRO A 83 23.46 -11.55 -5.40
C PRO A 83 23.96 -11.58 -3.94
N SER A 84 24.31 -10.42 -3.38
CA SER A 84 24.70 -10.23 -1.99
C SER A 84 23.54 -10.28 -0.98
N PHE A 85 22.29 -10.34 -1.43
CA PHE A 85 21.08 -10.30 -0.60
C PHE A 85 20.39 -11.67 -0.58
N THR A 86 20.97 -12.64 0.12
CA THR A 86 20.43 -14.02 0.23
C THR A 86 19.42 -14.18 1.37
N GLN A 87 19.12 -13.11 2.10
CA GLN A 87 18.32 -13.13 3.33
C GLN A 87 16.81 -13.00 3.13
N ILE A 88 16.33 -12.83 1.89
CA ILE A 88 14.89 -12.72 1.59
C ILE A 88 14.34 -14.10 1.24
N ASN A 89 13.35 -14.55 2.01
CA ASN A 89 12.63 -15.79 1.77
C ASN A 89 11.20 -15.49 1.33
N TYR A 90 10.94 -15.64 0.03
CA TYR A 90 9.61 -15.48 -0.58
C TYR A 90 8.78 -16.76 -0.43
N GLN A 91 7.55 -16.65 0.08
CA GLN A 91 6.69 -17.80 0.30
C GLN A 91 5.22 -17.50 -0.01
N VAL A 92 4.51 -18.52 -0.47
CA VAL A 92 3.06 -18.43 -0.72
C VAL A 92 2.33 -18.57 0.61
N SER A 93 1.70 -17.49 1.09
CA SER A 93 0.84 -17.52 2.28
C SER A 93 -0.08 -16.30 2.31
N SER A 94 -1.20 -16.38 3.03
CA SER A 94 -2.12 -15.26 3.23
C SER A 94 -1.90 -14.57 4.57
N ALA A 95 -2.44 -13.36 4.72
CA ALA A 95 -2.39 -12.61 5.97
C ALA A 95 -3.23 -13.22 7.09
N GLU A 96 -4.20 -14.06 6.73
CA GLU A 96 -5.08 -14.78 7.64
C GLU A 96 -4.49 -16.11 8.12
N THR A 97 -3.36 -16.54 7.55
CA THR A 97 -2.66 -17.79 7.90
C THR A 97 -1.15 -17.57 8.01
N ILE A 98 -0.71 -16.37 8.43
CA ILE A 98 0.72 -16.04 8.61
C ILE A 98 1.38 -17.11 9.48
N SER A 99 0.62 -17.63 10.44
CA SER A 99 1.09 -18.57 11.44
C SER A 99 1.66 -19.88 10.89
N THR A 100 1.19 -20.29 9.72
CA THR A 100 1.53 -21.55 9.09
C THR A 100 2.74 -21.43 8.16
N ALA A 101 3.23 -20.21 7.89
CA ALA A 101 4.38 -20.01 7.04
C ALA A 101 5.68 -20.38 7.78
N PRO A 102 6.54 -21.23 7.18
CA PRO A 102 7.76 -21.70 7.83
C PRO A 102 8.74 -20.57 8.15
N GLY A 103 9.43 -20.73 9.28
CA GLY A 103 10.48 -19.82 9.72
C GLY A 103 9.98 -18.62 10.53
N LEU A 104 8.69 -18.57 10.89
CA LEU A 104 8.06 -17.54 11.73
C LEU A 104 7.79 -18.01 13.18
N GLU A 105 8.27 -19.20 13.57
CA GLU A 105 8.01 -19.82 14.88
C GLU A 105 8.61 -19.01 16.03
N LYS A 106 9.74 -18.33 15.79
CA LYS A 106 10.40 -17.42 16.74
C LYS A 106 9.86 -15.98 16.67
N GLY A 107 8.87 -15.76 15.82
CA GLY A 107 8.29 -14.45 15.55
C GLY A 107 9.20 -13.50 14.77
N VAL A 108 8.66 -12.32 14.49
CA VAL A 108 9.29 -11.24 13.74
C VAL A 108 9.26 -9.94 14.54
N ASP A 109 10.24 -9.08 14.30
CA ASP A 109 10.37 -7.81 15.00
C ASP A 109 9.60 -6.68 14.29
N LEU A 110 9.54 -6.70 12.96
CA LEU A 110 8.83 -5.70 12.17
C LEU A 110 7.98 -6.36 11.07
N VAL A 111 6.70 -6.00 11.00
CA VAL A 111 5.81 -6.35 9.89
C VAL A 111 5.50 -5.08 9.10
N ILE A 112 5.67 -5.12 7.78
CA ILE A 112 5.17 -4.07 6.88
C ILE A 112 4.20 -4.71 5.88
N ALA A 113 3.03 -4.09 5.69
CA ALA A 113 2.13 -4.40 4.58
C ALA A 113 1.92 -3.13 3.75
N GLY A 114 2.55 -3.06 2.57
CA GLY A 114 2.42 -1.91 1.69
C GLY A 114 1.43 -2.18 0.56
N GLN A 115 0.37 -1.37 0.47
CA GLN A 115 -0.69 -1.53 -0.53
C GLN A 115 -1.40 -2.89 -0.51
N ALA A 116 -1.40 -3.57 0.64
CA ALA A 116 -2.03 -4.88 0.79
C ALA A 116 -3.13 -4.93 1.86
N ALA A 117 -3.03 -4.11 2.92
CA ALA A 117 -3.89 -4.20 4.10
C ALA A 117 -5.40 -4.14 3.80
N HIS A 118 -5.80 -3.37 2.78
CA HIS A 118 -7.20 -3.26 2.37
C HIS A 118 -7.81 -4.56 1.80
N TRP A 119 -7.00 -5.59 1.52
CA TRP A 119 -7.47 -6.91 1.08
C TRP A 119 -7.67 -7.91 2.21
N PHE A 120 -7.21 -7.59 3.42
CA PHE A 120 -7.13 -8.50 4.55
C PHE A 120 -8.46 -8.62 5.28
N ASP A 121 -8.71 -9.80 5.83
CA ASP A 121 -9.76 -10.00 6.84
C ASP A 121 -9.23 -9.61 8.23
N HIS A 122 -9.41 -8.35 8.62
CA HIS A 122 -8.91 -7.85 9.91
C HIS A 122 -9.54 -8.51 11.14
N SER A 123 -10.63 -9.27 11.00
CA SER A 123 -11.13 -10.11 12.09
C SER A 123 -10.19 -11.29 12.40
N LYS A 124 -9.36 -11.70 11.43
CA LYS A 124 -8.41 -12.82 11.53
C LYS A 124 -6.96 -12.36 11.58
N VAL A 125 -6.59 -11.39 10.75
CA VAL A 125 -5.18 -10.98 10.57
C VAL A 125 -4.57 -10.44 11.86
N TRP A 126 -5.33 -9.70 12.69
CA TRP A 126 -4.78 -9.19 13.94
C TRP A 126 -4.44 -10.28 14.97
N LYS A 127 -5.21 -11.40 14.98
CA LYS A 127 -4.89 -12.59 15.77
C LYS A 127 -3.57 -13.21 15.33
N GLU A 128 -3.41 -13.39 14.02
CA GLU A 128 -2.19 -13.95 13.42
C GLU A 128 -0.97 -13.06 13.68
N LEU A 129 -1.14 -11.74 13.53
CA LEU A 129 -0.10 -10.75 13.84
C LEU A 129 0.26 -10.77 15.31
N SER A 130 -0.70 -10.86 16.23
CA SER A 130 -0.36 -11.02 17.64
C SER A 130 0.49 -12.27 17.85
N ARG A 131 0.15 -13.39 17.23
CA ARG A 131 0.90 -14.64 17.38
C ARG A 131 2.35 -14.54 16.88
N VAL A 132 2.59 -13.85 15.76
CA VAL A 132 3.93 -13.83 15.12
C VAL A 132 4.78 -12.62 15.45
N VAL A 133 4.20 -11.49 15.89
CA VAL A 133 4.97 -10.31 16.26
C VAL A 133 5.56 -10.53 17.64
N LYS A 134 6.88 -10.33 17.78
CA LYS A 134 7.58 -10.40 19.06
C LYS A 134 7.16 -9.25 19.98
N PRO A 135 7.32 -9.38 21.31
CA PRO A 135 7.23 -8.24 22.22
C PRO A 135 8.09 -7.07 21.74
N LYS A 136 7.58 -5.84 21.87
CA LYS A 136 8.17 -4.59 21.30
C LYS A 136 8.23 -4.53 19.77
N GLY A 137 7.75 -5.56 19.09
CA GLY A 137 7.67 -5.58 17.64
C GLY A 137 6.63 -4.59 17.10
N THR A 138 6.76 -4.23 15.82
CA THR A 138 5.91 -3.22 15.18
C THR A 138 5.16 -3.80 14.00
N VAL A 139 3.90 -3.41 13.85
CA VAL A 139 3.14 -3.57 12.61
C VAL A 139 3.00 -2.20 11.95
N ALA A 140 3.32 -2.13 10.66
CA ALA A 140 3.18 -0.94 9.83
C ALA A 140 2.34 -1.25 8.58
N TYR A 141 1.21 -0.59 8.40
CA TYR A 141 0.46 -0.63 7.15
C TYR A 141 0.66 0.66 6.37
N ILE A 142 0.97 0.53 5.08
CA ILE A 142 1.12 1.66 4.16
C ILE A 142 0.03 1.55 3.11
N GLY A 143 -0.68 2.64 2.85
CA GLY A 143 -1.63 2.77 1.76
C GLY A 143 -1.47 4.09 1.04
N TYR A 144 -1.91 4.15 -0.21
CA TYR A 144 -2.09 5.39 -0.96
C TYR A 144 -3.39 5.31 -1.79
N ALA A 145 -4.12 6.42 -1.87
CA ALA A 145 -5.42 6.48 -2.56
C ALA A 145 -5.27 6.97 -4.01
N GLU A 146 -6.35 7.48 -4.60
CA GLU A 146 -6.39 7.94 -5.98
C GLU A 146 -5.32 8.98 -6.31
N MET A 147 -4.78 8.86 -7.52
CA MET A 147 -3.75 9.75 -8.02
C MET A 147 -4.33 11.13 -8.35
N THR A 148 -3.49 12.15 -8.22
CA THR A 148 -3.80 13.53 -8.59
C THR A 148 -2.69 14.14 -9.42
N PHE A 149 -2.99 15.24 -10.10
CA PHE A 149 -2.08 16.03 -10.92
C PHE A 149 -1.87 17.38 -10.21
N PRO A 150 -0.85 17.52 -9.34
CA PRO A 150 -0.65 18.76 -8.58
C PRO A 150 -0.51 20.01 -9.45
N GLN A 151 0.17 19.87 -10.59
CA GLN A 151 0.37 20.96 -11.56
C GLN A 151 -0.87 21.26 -12.39
N TYR A 152 -1.77 20.28 -12.56
CA TYR A 152 -2.97 20.42 -13.38
C TYR A 152 -4.24 19.97 -12.63
N PRO A 153 -4.69 20.69 -11.59
CA PRO A 153 -5.82 20.26 -10.76
C PRO A 153 -7.12 20.00 -11.52
N LYS A 154 -7.30 20.62 -12.70
CA LYS A 154 -8.44 20.36 -13.59
C LYS A 154 -8.52 18.91 -14.08
N LEU A 155 -7.38 18.22 -14.22
CA LEU A 155 -7.33 16.82 -14.64
C LEU A 155 -7.86 15.87 -13.56
N ASN A 156 -7.82 16.27 -12.29
CA ASN A 156 -8.26 15.43 -11.18
C ASN A 156 -9.73 15.01 -11.33
N LYS A 157 -10.59 15.89 -11.85
CA LYS A 157 -12.00 15.55 -12.11
C LYS A 157 -12.15 14.46 -13.17
N MET A 158 -11.30 14.48 -14.19
CA MET A 158 -11.33 13.51 -15.29
C MET A 158 -10.88 12.14 -14.82
N ILE A 159 -9.79 12.10 -14.06
CA ILE A 159 -9.27 10.87 -13.46
C ILE A 159 -10.25 10.30 -12.45
N HIS A 160 -10.81 11.15 -11.60
CA HIS A 160 -11.82 10.74 -10.65
C HIS A 160 -13.03 10.12 -11.35
N HIS A 161 -13.59 10.81 -12.35
CA HIS A 161 -14.72 10.28 -13.13
C HIS A 161 -14.36 8.95 -13.81
N HIS A 162 -13.17 8.85 -14.41
CA HIS A 162 -12.73 7.61 -15.05
C HIS A 162 -12.60 6.45 -14.04
N SER A 163 -11.98 6.70 -12.90
CA SER A 163 -11.76 5.72 -11.83
C SER A 163 -13.07 5.33 -11.14
N SER A 164 -13.91 6.28 -10.74
CA SER A 164 -15.09 6.05 -9.90
C SER A 164 -16.36 5.75 -10.68
N SER A 165 -16.52 6.30 -11.88
CA SER A 165 -17.73 6.11 -12.70
C SER A 165 -17.48 5.09 -13.82
N VAL A 166 -16.49 5.32 -14.68
CA VAL A 166 -16.25 4.47 -15.85
C VAL A 166 -15.72 3.09 -15.45
N LEU A 167 -14.67 3.05 -14.63
CA LEU A 167 -14.10 1.82 -14.07
C LEU A 167 -14.72 1.42 -12.73
N GLY A 168 -15.65 2.23 -12.21
CA GLY A 168 -16.32 2.05 -10.91
C GLY A 168 -16.80 0.62 -10.65
N PRO A 169 -17.64 0.05 -11.55
CA PRO A 169 -18.17 -1.31 -11.41
C PRO A 169 -17.11 -2.43 -11.41
N TYR A 170 -15.90 -2.14 -11.87
CA TYR A 170 -14.83 -3.14 -12.07
C TYR A 170 -13.80 -3.16 -10.93
N TRP A 171 -13.88 -2.20 -9.99
CA TRP A 171 -13.09 -2.24 -8.77
C TRP A 171 -13.63 -3.28 -7.79
N SER A 172 -12.76 -4.15 -7.28
CA SER A 172 -13.15 -5.11 -6.24
C SER A 172 -13.45 -4.40 -4.92
N GLN A 173 -14.63 -4.67 -4.37
CA GLN A 173 -15.07 -4.17 -3.07
C GLN A 173 -15.01 -5.28 -2.00
N PRO A 174 -14.87 -4.94 -0.71
CA PRO A 174 -14.73 -3.58 -0.16
C PRO A 174 -13.32 -2.99 -0.30
N GLY A 175 -12.32 -3.77 -0.75
CA GLY A 175 -10.92 -3.34 -0.73
C GLY A 175 -10.65 -1.98 -1.39
N ARG A 176 -11.32 -1.67 -2.52
CA ARG A 176 -11.20 -0.35 -3.17
C ARG A 176 -11.68 0.79 -2.27
N SER A 177 -12.87 0.69 -1.68
CA SER A 177 -13.38 1.74 -0.80
C SER A 177 -12.51 1.93 0.45
N ILE A 178 -11.94 0.84 0.99
CA ILE A 178 -11.04 0.89 2.14
C ILE A 178 -9.75 1.66 1.81
N VAL A 179 -9.07 1.36 0.70
CA VAL A 179 -7.82 2.05 0.34
C VAL A 179 -8.04 3.51 -0.07
N GLU A 180 -9.15 3.81 -0.75
CA GLU A 180 -9.54 5.18 -1.09
C GLU A 180 -9.90 6.01 0.15
N GLY A 181 -10.50 5.39 1.16
CA GLY A 181 -10.67 5.98 2.50
C GLY A 181 -9.36 6.11 3.30
N LEU A 182 -8.20 5.89 2.67
CA LEU A 182 -6.89 5.90 3.35
C LEU A 182 -6.91 5.00 4.59
N LEU A 183 -7.41 3.78 4.39
CA LEU A 183 -7.53 2.70 5.37
C LEU A 183 -8.48 2.98 6.53
N ASP A 184 -9.32 4.02 6.49
CA ASP A 184 -10.26 4.36 7.58
C ASP A 184 -11.17 3.23 8.01
N SER A 185 -11.53 2.29 7.17
CA SER A 185 -12.37 1.18 7.65
C SER A 185 -11.60 0.10 8.41
N ILE A 186 -10.27 0.21 8.52
CA ILE A 186 -9.43 -0.75 9.25
C ILE A 186 -9.25 -0.27 10.69
N PRO A 187 -9.84 -0.95 11.69
CA PRO A 187 -9.60 -0.61 13.08
C PRO A 187 -8.23 -1.11 13.54
N PHE A 188 -7.66 -0.43 14.54
CA PHE A 188 -6.60 -0.99 15.36
C PHE A 188 -7.13 -2.20 16.17
N PRO A 189 -6.25 -3.12 16.60
CA PRO A 189 -6.65 -4.27 17.43
C PRO A 189 -7.09 -3.85 18.84
N ILE A 190 -6.77 -2.63 19.26
CA ILE A 190 -7.13 -2.08 20.58
C ILE A 190 -7.54 -0.62 20.42
N TYR A 191 -8.36 -0.11 21.34
CA TYR A 191 -8.73 1.30 21.40
C TYR A 191 -7.47 2.16 21.59
N PRO A 192 -7.15 3.08 20.66
CA PRO A 192 -6.02 3.99 20.83
C PRO A 192 -6.23 4.88 22.05
N SER A 193 -5.21 4.98 22.91
CA SER A 193 -5.24 5.84 24.09
C SER A 193 -4.85 7.26 23.68
N SER A 194 -5.84 8.11 23.42
CA SER A 194 -5.65 9.50 22.95
C SER A 194 -4.95 10.42 23.96
N THR A 195 -5.02 10.09 25.26
CA THR A 195 -4.40 10.86 26.34
C THR A 195 -2.90 10.63 26.48
N SER A 196 -2.35 9.61 25.80
CA SER A 196 -0.98 9.15 25.99
C SER A 196 -0.24 8.86 24.69
N LEU A 197 -0.58 9.53 23.58
CA LEU A 197 0.27 9.50 22.40
C LEU A 197 1.63 10.12 22.77
N SER A 198 2.54 9.28 23.26
CA SER A 198 3.90 9.63 23.69
C SER A 198 4.79 10.00 22.49
N ILE A 199 4.31 9.75 21.28
CA ILE A 199 4.95 10.12 20.03
C ILE A 199 4.68 11.60 19.81
N ASN A 200 5.67 12.41 20.15
CA ASN A 200 5.72 13.78 19.67
C ASN A 200 5.84 13.74 18.14
N VAL A 201 4.73 13.92 17.43
CA VAL A 201 4.71 13.94 15.95
C VAL A 201 5.69 15.01 15.41
N LYS A 202 6.01 16.04 16.22
CA LYS A 202 7.05 17.05 15.90
C LYS A 202 8.49 16.57 16.11
N SER A 203 8.72 15.49 16.87
CA SER A 203 10.04 14.86 17.02
C SER A 203 10.31 13.77 15.98
N LEU A 204 9.31 13.41 15.16
CA LEU A 204 9.56 12.64 13.95
C LEU A 204 10.48 13.49 13.04
N PRO A 205 11.51 12.90 12.41
CA PRO A 205 12.51 13.66 11.67
C PRO A 205 11.85 14.62 10.66
N SER A 206 12.18 15.91 10.77
CA SER A 206 11.71 16.91 9.80
C SER A 206 12.40 16.62 8.46
N LEU A 207 11.62 16.41 7.41
CA LEU A 207 12.14 16.09 6.09
C LEU A 207 11.79 17.24 5.15
N ASN A 208 12.75 18.16 5.00
CA ASN A 208 12.74 19.32 4.09
C ASN A 208 11.56 20.29 4.25
N GLY A 209 11.40 20.89 5.45
CA GLY A 209 10.49 22.04 5.64
C GLY A 209 8.99 21.71 5.57
N GLY A 210 8.63 20.42 5.56
CA GLY A 210 7.24 19.99 5.64
C GLY A 210 6.65 20.09 7.04
N HIS A 211 5.41 20.55 7.14
CA HIS A 211 4.65 20.44 8.37
C HIS A 211 4.49 18.95 8.78
N PRO A 212 4.47 18.64 10.09
CA PRO A 212 4.13 17.31 10.59
C PRO A 212 2.76 16.88 10.06
N ILE A 213 2.53 15.57 10.05
CA ILE A 213 1.29 14.96 9.57
C ILE A 213 0.12 15.43 10.44
N ASN A 214 -0.52 16.54 10.01
CA ASN A 214 -1.60 17.21 10.70
C ASN A 214 -2.94 16.60 10.29
N SER A 215 -3.18 15.36 10.70
CA SER A 215 -4.53 14.83 10.94
C SER A 215 -4.40 13.47 11.61
N ILE A 216 -4.16 13.48 12.93
CA ILE A 216 -4.62 12.38 13.77
C ILE A 216 -6.15 12.47 13.67
N ILE A 217 -6.73 11.69 12.75
CA ILE A 217 -8.18 11.63 12.58
C ILE A 217 -8.75 10.84 13.75
N GLN A 218 -9.98 11.18 14.16
CA GLN A 218 -10.76 10.40 15.09
C GLN A 218 -10.80 8.94 14.60
N GLU A 219 -10.06 8.07 15.28
CA GLU A 219 -9.82 6.71 14.82
C GLU A 219 -11.14 5.93 14.74
N PRO A 220 -11.28 5.03 13.75
CA PRO A 220 -12.37 4.06 13.75
C PRO A 220 -12.20 3.23 15.02
N LEU A 221 -13.24 3.25 15.84
CA LEU A 221 -13.24 2.50 17.07
C LEU A 221 -13.17 1.01 16.72
N PRO A 222 -12.32 0.20 17.38
CA PRO A 222 -12.50 -1.24 17.35
C PRO A 222 -13.92 -1.60 17.82
N PRO A 223 -14.45 -2.79 17.46
CA PRO A 223 -15.75 -3.24 17.94
C PRO A 223 -15.89 -3.05 19.47
N SER A 224 -17.04 -2.54 19.92
CA SER A 224 -17.33 -2.29 21.34
C SER A 224 -17.18 -3.56 22.18
N GLU A 225 -16.97 -3.39 23.49
CA GLU A 225 -16.85 -4.53 24.41
C GLU A 225 -18.05 -5.49 24.33
N GLU A 226 -19.24 -4.97 24.01
CA GLU A 226 -20.48 -5.74 23.82
C GLU A 226 -20.50 -6.63 22.56
N ILE A 227 -19.63 -6.35 21.57
CA ILE A 227 -19.49 -7.10 20.31
C ILE A 227 -18.18 -7.90 20.29
N ARG A 228 -17.40 -7.89 21.39
CA ARG A 228 -16.20 -8.72 21.48
C ARG A 228 -16.60 -10.18 21.46
N ASP A 229 -16.24 -10.85 20.37
CA ASP A 229 -16.16 -12.29 20.33
C ASP A 229 -15.23 -12.75 21.47
N SER A 230 -15.61 -13.78 22.22
CA SER A 230 -14.86 -14.27 23.38
C SER A 230 -13.42 -14.69 23.04
N ASP A 231 -13.11 -14.82 21.74
CA ASP A 231 -11.83 -15.22 21.15
C ASP A 231 -10.84 -14.05 20.89
N ARG A 232 -11.08 -12.85 21.45
CA ARG A 232 -10.21 -11.65 21.31
C ARG A 232 -9.34 -11.35 22.54
N ASP A 233 -8.75 -12.38 23.15
CA ASP A 233 -7.78 -12.22 24.24
C ASP A 233 -6.49 -11.46 23.82
N TRP A 234 -6.16 -11.54 22.53
CA TRP A 234 -4.98 -10.94 21.90
C TRP A 234 -5.06 -9.42 21.68
N ASP A 235 -6.22 -8.77 21.86
CA ASP A 235 -6.32 -7.29 21.78
C ASP A 235 -5.38 -6.65 22.82
N SER A 236 -5.26 -7.29 23.98
CA SER A 236 -4.45 -6.83 25.12
C SER A 236 -2.93 -6.91 24.88
N ASP A 237 -2.48 -7.65 23.86
CA ASP A 237 -1.07 -7.76 23.47
C ASP A 237 -0.53 -6.46 22.88
N TRP A 238 -1.40 -5.57 22.43
CA TRP A 238 -1.03 -4.33 21.75
C TRP A 238 -0.97 -3.13 22.70
N ASP A 239 0.01 -2.26 22.48
CA ASP A 239 0.18 -1.03 23.24
C ASP A 239 -0.67 0.09 22.62
N SER A 240 -1.82 0.36 23.24
CA SER A 240 -2.78 1.37 22.80
C SER A 240 -2.23 2.80 22.75
N SER A 241 -1.17 3.09 23.50
CA SER A 241 -0.52 4.42 23.50
C SER A 241 0.33 4.67 22.24
N THR A 242 0.60 3.61 21.48
CA THR A 242 1.47 3.63 20.30
C THR A 242 0.71 3.57 18.97
N ALA A 243 -0.59 3.26 19.02
CA ALA A 243 -1.44 3.20 17.84
C ALA A 243 -1.52 4.58 17.15
N LEU A 244 -1.01 4.67 15.93
CA LEU A 244 -0.85 5.92 15.21
C LEU A 244 -1.26 5.76 13.74
N ARG A 245 -2.19 6.57 13.26
CA ARG A 245 -2.49 6.72 11.83
C ARG A 245 -2.08 8.10 11.36
N LEU A 246 -1.20 8.12 10.37
CA LEU A 246 -0.67 9.33 9.78
C LEU A 246 -1.14 9.41 8.33
N LYS A 247 -1.84 10.49 7.96
CA LYS A 247 -2.28 10.72 6.58
C LYS A 247 -1.65 11.95 5.97
N SER A 248 -1.18 11.83 4.74
CA SER A 248 -0.82 12.97 3.90
C SER A 248 -1.97 13.33 2.97
N SER A 249 -2.10 14.62 2.68
CA SER A 249 -2.85 15.04 1.50
C SER A 249 -2.05 14.73 0.23
N SER A 250 -2.67 14.83 -0.94
CA SER A 250 -1.96 14.75 -2.22
C SER A 250 -1.05 15.96 -2.49
N LYS A 251 -1.10 16.98 -1.62
CA LYS A 251 -0.22 18.14 -1.61
C LYS A 251 0.81 18.02 -0.49
N GLY A 252 2.01 18.53 -0.76
CA GLY A 252 3.07 18.64 0.22
C GLY A 252 4.03 17.44 0.25
N PRO A 253 5.05 17.50 1.12
CA PRO A 253 6.22 16.64 1.02
C PRO A 253 5.98 15.20 1.46
N TRP A 254 4.80 14.85 1.98
CA TRP A 254 4.45 13.49 2.40
C TRP A 254 3.57 12.75 1.40
N ALA A 255 3.15 13.39 0.31
CA ALA A 255 2.55 12.67 -0.81
C ALA A 255 3.60 11.77 -1.47
N LEU A 256 3.19 10.60 -1.96
CA LEU A 256 4.00 9.91 -2.96
C LEU A 256 3.96 10.76 -4.22
N GLN A 257 5.10 10.96 -4.86
CA GLN A 257 5.21 11.79 -6.06
C GLN A 257 6.06 11.05 -7.09
N LYS A 258 5.64 11.13 -8.36
CA LYS A 258 6.39 10.58 -9.49
C LYS A 258 6.17 11.48 -10.70
N SER A 259 7.25 11.75 -11.42
CA SER A 259 7.16 12.35 -12.76
C SER A 259 6.98 11.23 -13.78
N PHE A 260 5.95 11.35 -14.60
CA PHE A 260 5.67 10.41 -15.68
C PHE A 260 5.82 11.11 -17.02
N ILE A 261 6.56 10.54 -17.96
CA ILE A 261 6.23 10.76 -19.38
C ILE A 261 4.90 10.08 -19.69
N TRP A 262 4.19 10.52 -20.72
CA TRP A 262 2.84 10.04 -21.04
C TRP A 262 2.76 8.54 -21.24
N GLU A 263 3.78 7.93 -21.85
CA GLU A 263 3.87 6.49 -22.07
C GLU A 263 3.95 5.72 -20.74
N ASN A 264 4.66 6.26 -19.75
CA ASN A 264 4.73 5.62 -18.43
C ASN A 264 3.44 5.83 -17.62
N LEU A 265 2.75 6.96 -17.81
CA LEU A 265 1.42 7.17 -17.22
C LEU A 265 0.39 6.21 -17.82
N GLU A 266 0.48 5.96 -19.12
CA GLU A 266 -0.33 4.95 -19.82
C GLU A 266 -0.18 3.58 -19.17
N GLU A 267 1.05 3.09 -19.03
CA GLU A 267 1.30 1.79 -18.40
C GLU A 267 0.83 1.76 -16.93
N TYR A 268 0.92 2.88 -16.21
CA TYR A 268 0.36 2.99 -14.86
C TYR A 268 -1.16 2.83 -14.85
N LEU A 269 -1.88 3.52 -15.74
CA LEU A 269 -3.34 3.40 -15.88
C LEU A 269 -3.74 1.97 -16.26
N ARG A 270 -3.00 1.33 -17.17
CA ARG A 270 -3.24 -0.06 -17.59
C ARG A 270 -2.96 -1.09 -16.50
N SER A 271 -2.10 -0.76 -15.52
CA SER A 271 -1.82 -1.64 -14.37
C SER A 271 -2.95 -1.69 -13.32
N TRP A 272 -4.00 -0.87 -13.48
CA TRP A 272 -5.13 -0.83 -12.55
C TRP A 272 -5.92 -2.13 -12.59
N SER A 273 -6.27 -2.64 -11.41
CA SER A 273 -7.00 -3.90 -11.31
C SER A 273 -8.38 -3.82 -11.96
N SER A 274 -9.04 -2.66 -11.86
CA SER A 274 -10.32 -2.42 -12.52
C SER A 274 -10.21 -2.39 -14.04
N TYR A 275 -9.10 -1.93 -14.61
CA TYR A 275 -8.89 -1.96 -16.06
C TYR A 275 -8.78 -3.40 -16.58
N ALA A 276 -8.02 -4.25 -15.88
CA ALA A 276 -7.96 -5.67 -16.22
C ALA A 276 -9.33 -6.36 -16.08
N SER A 277 -10.08 -6.08 -15.00
CA SER A 277 -11.45 -6.57 -14.82
C SER A 277 -12.41 -6.06 -15.91
N TYR A 278 -12.23 -4.82 -16.38
CA TYR A 278 -12.99 -4.27 -17.50
C TYR A 278 -12.71 -5.03 -18.79
N LEU A 279 -11.44 -5.28 -19.12
CA LEU A 279 -11.06 -6.07 -20.30
C LEU A 279 -11.50 -7.53 -20.23
N ASP A 280 -11.64 -8.11 -19.03
CA ASP A 280 -12.23 -9.44 -18.88
C ASP A 280 -13.73 -9.44 -19.24
N ALA A 281 -14.45 -8.35 -18.95
CA ALA A 281 -15.86 -8.19 -19.29
C ALA A 281 -16.09 -7.73 -20.75
N HIS A 282 -15.14 -6.99 -21.33
CA HIS A 282 -15.19 -6.42 -22.68
C HIS A 282 -13.94 -6.82 -23.47
N PRO A 283 -13.80 -8.11 -23.80
CA PRO A 283 -12.56 -8.62 -24.40
C PRO A 283 -12.24 -8.05 -25.78
N GLU A 284 -13.25 -7.60 -26.51
CA GLU A 284 -13.15 -6.90 -27.80
C GLU A 284 -12.40 -5.58 -27.69
N GLU A 285 -12.37 -4.92 -26.52
CA GLU A 285 -11.65 -3.66 -26.35
C GLU A 285 -10.13 -3.83 -26.52
N ARG A 286 -9.59 -5.05 -26.30
CA ARG A 286 -8.16 -5.34 -26.46
C ARG A 286 -7.65 -5.01 -27.87
N GLN A 287 -8.49 -5.12 -28.89
CA GLN A 287 -8.11 -4.84 -30.28
C GLN A 287 -7.96 -3.34 -30.59
N PHE A 288 -8.42 -2.47 -29.69
CA PHE A 288 -8.35 -1.02 -29.85
C PHE A 288 -7.13 -0.40 -29.17
N ARG A 289 -6.37 -1.17 -28.37
CA ARG A 289 -5.16 -0.67 -27.70
C ARG A 289 -4.21 0.02 -28.68
N GLY A 290 -3.78 1.23 -28.32
CA GLY A 290 -2.82 2.02 -29.08
C GLY A 290 -3.42 2.78 -30.28
N LYS A 291 -4.75 2.90 -30.37
CA LYS A 291 -5.44 3.63 -31.46
C LYS A 291 -5.88 5.06 -31.07
N GLY A 292 -5.26 5.65 -30.05
CA GLY A 292 -5.46 7.04 -29.65
C GLY A 292 -6.94 7.37 -29.36
N ALA A 293 -7.50 8.36 -30.04
CA ALA A 293 -8.89 8.79 -29.82
C ALA A 293 -9.94 7.71 -30.17
N GLN A 294 -9.57 6.73 -31.00
CA GLN A 294 -10.38 5.56 -31.34
C GLN A 294 -9.91 4.29 -30.61
N GLY A 295 -9.01 4.45 -29.65
CA GLY A 295 -8.45 3.36 -28.87
C GLY A 295 -9.33 2.92 -27.72
N ASP A 296 -8.77 2.10 -26.84
CA ASP A 296 -9.48 1.60 -25.66
C ASP A 296 -9.73 2.71 -24.61
N LEU A 297 -10.31 2.33 -23.46
CA LEU A 297 -10.58 3.27 -22.38
C LEU A 297 -9.38 4.10 -21.92
N VAL A 298 -8.18 3.52 -21.89
CA VAL A 298 -6.97 4.24 -21.45
C VAL A 298 -6.48 5.17 -22.55
N ASP A 299 -6.51 4.74 -23.81
CA ASP A 299 -6.13 5.58 -24.95
C ASP A 299 -7.01 6.85 -25.00
N ARG A 300 -8.34 6.66 -24.93
CA ARG A 300 -9.30 7.77 -24.95
C ARG A 300 -9.11 8.72 -23.75
N LEU A 301 -8.82 8.18 -22.57
CA LEU A 301 -8.50 8.99 -21.40
C LEU A 301 -7.23 9.81 -21.62
N LEU A 302 -6.16 9.20 -22.12
CA LEU A 302 -4.88 9.89 -22.35
C LEU A 302 -4.99 11.01 -23.38
N VAL A 303 -5.70 10.80 -24.48
CA VAL A 303 -5.98 11.86 -25.46
C VAL A 303 -6.67 13.04 -24.80
N ASN A 304 -7.67 12.78 -23.97
CA ASN A 304 -8.40 13.83 -23.25
C ASN A 304 -7.50 14.56 -22.24
N LEU A 305 -6.64 13.85 -21.51
CA LEU A 305 -5.68 14.45 -20.57
C LEU A 305 -4.66 15.33 -21.30
N LYS A 306 -4.05 14.84 -22.38
CA LYS A 306 -3.07 15.57 -23.22
C LYS A 306 -3.68 16.84 -23.82
N THR A 307 -4.86 16.70 -24.42
CA THR A 307 -5.62 17.84 -24.99
C THR A 307 -5.91 18.88 -23.92
N SER A 308 -6.30 18.44 -22.71
CA SER A 308 -6.63 19.35 -21.61
C SER A 308 -5.44 20.17 -21.10
N VAL A 309 -4.21 19.71 -21.28
CA VAL A 309 -2.99 20.49 -20.94
C VAL A 309 -2.39 21.23 -22.13
N GLY A 310 -3.08 21.24 -23.28
CA GLY A 310 -2.62 21.94 -24.49
C GLY A 310 -1.45 21.26 -25.19
N GLN A 311 -1.27 19.95 -25.00
CA GLN A 311 -0.22 19.17 -25.66
C GLN A 311 -0.80 18.36 -26.81
N ASN A 312 -0.20 18.51 -27.98
CA ASN A 312 -0.39 17.59 -29.11
C ASN A 312 0.36 16.28 -28.82
N GLU A 313 -0.04 15.18 -29.45
CA GLU A 313 0.44 13.81 -29.17
C GLU A 313 1.98 13.62 -29.26
N GLU A 314 2.71 14.59 -29.80
CA GLU A 314 4.13 14.50 -30.19
C GLU A 314 5.15 14.98 -29.13
N GLY A 315 4.76 15.24 -27.87
CA GLY A 315 5.67 15.78 -26.85
C GLY A 315 6.01 14.85 -25.68
N LYS A 316 7.31 14.57 -25.46
CA LYS A 316 7.89 13.92 -24.25
C LYS A 316 7.85 14.83 -23.00
N ILE A 317 6.78 15.60 -22.80
CA ILE A 317 6.65 16.46 -21.62
C ILE A 317 5.95 15.65 -20.54
N GLY A 318 6.66 15.40 -19.44
CA GLY A 318 6.11 14.65 -18.33
C GLY A 318 5.07 15.42 -17.52
N VAL A 319 4.22 14.68 -16.82
CA VAL A 319 3.28 15.17 -15.80
C VAL A 319 3.73 14.69 -14.43
N GLU A 320 3.68 15.59 -13.45
CA GLU A 320 3.80 15.19 -12.06
C GLU A 320 2.48 14.61 -11.56
N VAL A 321 2.58 13.43 -10.96
CA VAL A 321 1.48 12.74 -10.31
C VAL A 321 1.81 12.59 -8.84
N ALA A 322 0.80 12.81 -7.99
CA ALA A 322 0.91 12.64 -6.56
C ALA A 322 -0.23 11.80 -5.99
N TRP A 323 0.07 10.98 -4.99
CA TRP A 323 -0.91 10.17 -4.26
C TRP A 323 -0.89 10.57 -2.77
N PRO A 324 -2.08 10.78 -2.16
CA PRO A 324 -2.17 10.86 -0.71
C PRO A 324 -1.81 9.51 -0.10
N VAL A 325 -1.16 9.52 1.05
CA VAL A 325 -0.58 8.33 1.71
C VAL A 325 -1.16 8.21 3.10
N VAL A 326 -1.32 6.98 3.57
CA VAL A 326 -1.53 6.66 4.98
C VAL A 326 -0.44 5.71 5.46
N LEU A 327 0.02 5.94 6.69
CA LEU A 327 0.84 5.04 7.47
C LEU A 327 0.11 4.75 8.79
N MET A 328 -0.25 3.49 9.03
CA MET A 328 -0.74 3.01 10.33
C MET A 328 0.38 2.26 11.04
N LEU A 329 0.61 2.55 12.32
CA LEU A 329 1.65 1.95 13.15
C LEU A 329 1.06 1.51 14.49
N ILE A 330 1.46 0.35 14.98
CA ILE A 330 1.18 -0.08 16.34
C ILE A 330 2.28 -1.02 16.84
N LYS A 331 2.58 -0.94 18.15
CA LYS A 331 3.59 -1.78 18.81
C LYS A 331 2.91 -2.88 19.64
N LYS A 332 3.50 -4.07 19.65
CA LYS A 332 3.19 -5.12 20.63
C LYS A 332 3.89 -4.85 21.97
N LYS A 333 3.21 -5.11 23.09
CA LYS A 333 3.75 -4.88 24.45
C LYS A 333 5.02 -5.67 24.73
#